data_AF-A0A8B9PHS1-F1
#
_entry.id   AF-A0A8B9PHS1-F1
#
_cell.length_a   1.000
_cell.length_b   1.000
_cell.length_c   1.000
_cell.angle_alpha   90.00
_cell.angle_beta   90.00
_cell.angle_gamma   90.00
#
_symmetry.space_group_name_H-M   'P 1'
#
loop_
_entity.id
_entity.type
_entity.pdbx_description
1 polymer ?
#
loop_
_entity_poly.entity_id
_entity_poly.type
_entity_poly.pdbx_seq_one_letter_code
_entity_poly.pdbx_strand_id
1 'polypeptide(L)' 'MPFQSHPPRTLLHACFPSSSPLPAFCWLLNYLKYIWRTYHLTYAGEKLADDRKKLREYGIRNRDEVSFIKKLRK' A
#
# COMPACT_ATOMS: atom_id res chain seq x y z
N MET A 1 19.93 -9.90 -9.24
CA MET A 1 18.99 -9.14 -10.10
C MET A 1 17.83 -8.65 -9.24
N PRO A 2 17.77 -7.39 -8.78
CA PRO A 2 16.58 -6.91 -8.09
C PRO A 2 15.51 -6.61 -9.13
N PHE A 3 14.41 -7.34 -9.06
CA PHE A 3 13.22 -7.10 -9.88
C PHE A 3 12.60 -5.78 -9.43
N GLN A 4 12.96 -4.67 -10.09
CA GLN A 4 12.30 -3.38 -9.91
C GLN A 4 10.87 -3.50 -10.43
N SER A 5 9.96 -3.92 -9.55
CA SER A 5 8.52 -3.80 -9.79
C SER A 5 8.14 -2.33 -9.64
N HIS A 6 8.36 -1.55 -10.70
CA HIS A 6 7.68 -0.27 -10.87
C HIS A 6 6.17 -0.50 -10.64
N PRO A 7 5.50 0.36 -9.84
CA PRO A 7 4.06 0.28 -9.72
C PRO A 7 3.45 0.43 -11.13
N PRO A 8 2.41 -0.36 -11.48
CA PRO A 8 1.83 -0.31 -12.80
C PRO A 8 1.31 1.11 -13.05
N ARG A 9 1.80 1.73 -14.13
CA ARG A 9 1.40 3.07 -14.64
C ARG A 9 -0.11 3.24 -14.88
N THR A 10 -0.90 2.18 -14.70
CA THR A 10 -2.35 2.13 -14.92
C THR A 10 -3.19 2.70 -13.77
N LEU A 11 -2.63 3.02 -12.59
CA LEU A 11 -3.38 3.67 -11.51
C LEU A 11 -3.45 5.21 -11.62
N LEU A 12 -2.63 5.82 -12.48
CA LEU A 12 -2.67 7.27 -12.74
C LEU A 12 -3.80 7.70 -13.70
N HIS A 13 -4.50 6.73 -14.30
CA HIS A 13 -5.70 6.96 -15.10
C HIS A 13 -6.98 6.86 -14.24
N ALA A 14 -6.88 7.20 -12.95
CA ALA A 14 -8.05 7.56 -12.16
C ALA A 14 -8.61 8.86 -12.77
N CYS A 15 -9.53 8.71 -13.73
CA CYS A 15 -10.43 9.77 -14.16
C CYS A 15 -10.90 10.52 -12.91
N PHE A 16 -10.44 11.75 -12.75
CA PHE A 16 -11.09 12.73 -11.90
C PHE A 16 -12.42 13.07 -12.59
N PRO A 17 -13.59 12.67 -12.07
CA PRO A 17 -14.82 13.35 -12.46
C PRO A 17 -14.69 14.78 -11.97
N SER A 18 -14.60 15.73 -12.91
CA SER A 18 -14.35 17.16 -12.69
C SER A 18 -15.47 17.89 -11.93
N SER A 19 -16.40 17.17 -11.29
CA SER A 19 -17.61 17.73 -10.70
C SER A 19 -18.12 16.88 -9.52
N SER A 20 -17.45 16.91 -8.35
CA SER A 20 -18.03 16.34 -7.12
C SER A 20 -17.47 17.01 -5.85
N PRO A 21 -18.26 17.81 -5.13
CA PRO A 21 -17.91 18.28 -3.80
C PRO A 21 -18.35 17.24 -2.78
N LEU A 22 -17.39 16.62 -2.10
CA LEU A 22 -17.51 15.64 -1.01
C LEU A 22 -17.68 14.16 -1.44
N PRO A 23 -16.86 13.20 -0.92
CA PRO A 23 -15.61 13.37 -0.15
C PRO A 23 -14.46 12.55 -0.75
N ALA A 24 -13.35 13.21 -1.09
CA ALA A 24 -12.07 12.56 -1.37
C ALA A 24 -11.66 11.52 -0.30
N PHE A 25 -12.16 11.70 0.93
CA PHE A 25 -12.02 10.78 2.05
C PHE A 25 -12.61 9.38 1.79
N CYS A 26 -13.82 9.27 1.21
CA CYS A 26 -14.41 7.96 0.92
C CYS A 26 -13.67 7.21 -0.18
N TRP A 27 -13.11 7.92 -1.15
CA TRP A 27 -12.27 7.33 -2.18
C TRP A 27 -10.96 6.81 -1.60
N LEU A 28 -10.31 7.59 -0.72
CA LEU A 28 -9.09 7.19 -0.01
C LEU A 28 -9.33 5.95 0.88
N LEU A 29 -10.46 5.89 1.60
CA LEU A 29 -10.83 4.74 2.43
C LEU A 29 -11.06 3.48 1.59
N ASN A 30 -11.73 3.59 0.44
CA ASN A 30 -11.92 2.45 -0.47
C ASN A 30 -10.60 2.00 -1.12
N TYR A 31 -9.75 2.94 -1.51
CA TYR A 31 -8.44 2.65 -2.09
C TYR A 31 -7.52 1.95 -1.08
N LEU A 32 -7.45 2.43 0.16
CA LEU A 32 -6.71 1.78 1.23
C LEU A 32 -7.22 0.36 1.47
N LYS A 33 -8.55 0.17 1.57
CA LYS A 33 -9.16 -1.16 1.74
C LYS A 33 -8.77 -2.12 0.60
N TYR A 34 -8.73 -1.64 -0.64
CA TYR A 34 -8.27 -2.43 -1.78
C TYR A 34 -6.79 -2.82 -1.68
N ILE A 35 -5.93 -1.88 -1.26
CA ILE A 35 -4.50 -2.14 -1.03
C ILE A 35 -4.31 -3.25 0.00
N TRP A 36 -4.91 -3.14 1.19
CA TRP A 36 -4.76 -4.13 2.26
C TRP A 36 -5.32 -5.51 1.88
N ARG A 37 -6.33 -5.54 0.99
CA ARG A 37 -6.87 -6.79 0.45
C ARG A 37 -5.91 -7.47 -0.52
N THR A 38 -5.21 -6.69 -1.35
CA THR A 38 -4.42 -7.19 -2.50
C THR A 38 -2.92 -7.34 -2.21
N TYR A 39 -2.40 -6.60 -1.22
CA TYR A 39 -0.97 -6.51 -0.92
C TYR A 39 -0.68 -6.78 0.57
N HIS A 40 0.53 -7.26 0.86
CA HIS A 40 1.12 -7.27 2.20
C HIS A 40 2.17 -6.18 2.31
N LEU A 41 2.26 -5.53 3.48
CA LEU A 41 3.41 -4.70 3.81
C LEU A 41 4.61 -5.61 4.11
N THR A 42 5.76 -5.19 3.60
CA THR A 42 7.05 -5.81 3.90
C THR A 42 8.09 -4.77 4.21
N TYR A 43 8.96 -5.08 5.15
CA TYR A 43 10.08 -4.25 5.57
C TYR A 43 11.28 -5.16 5.82
N ALA A 44 12.43 -4.81 5.25
CA ALA A 44 13.66 -5.61 5.38
C ALA A 44 13.49 -7.11 5.03
N GLY A 45 12.55 -7.46 4.15
CA GLY A 45 12.24 -8.85 3.78
C GLY A 45 11.26 -9.56 4.72
N GLU A 46 10.86 -8.95 5.84
CA GLU A 46 9.85 -9.47 6.76
C GLU A 46 8.46 -8.93 6.44
N LYS A 47 7.43 -9.76 6.59
CA LYS A 47 6.03 -9.35 6.43
C LYS A 47 5.51 -8.72 7.71
N LEU A 48 4.96 -7.51 7.61
CA LEU A 48 4.26 -6.87 8.73
C LEU A 48 2.83 -7.42 8.79
N ALA A 49 2.69 -8.63 9.32
CA ALA A 49 1.39 -9.29 9.47
C ALA A 49 0.85 -9.24 10.91
N ASP A 50 1.67 -8.85 11.88
CA ASP A 50 1.26 -8.71 13.28
C ASP A 50 0.93 -7.25 13.60
N ASP A 51 -0.37 -6.97 13.76
CA ASP A 51 -0.91 -5.66 14.12
C ASP A 51 -0.60 -5.24 15.57
N ARG A 52 -0.22 -6.18 16.44
CA ARG A 52 0.12 -5.89 17.85
C ARG A 52 1.55 -5.40 18.01
N LYS A 53 2.42 -5.72 17.06
CA LYS A 53 3.82 -5.35 17.09
C LYS A 53 4.01 -3.93 16.57
N LYS A 54 4.61 -3.06 17.38
CA LYS A 54 4.82 -1.65 17.00
C LYS A 54 5.86 -1.54 15.89
N LEU A 55 5.75 -0.52 15.05
CA LEU A 55 6.74 -0.20 14.00
C LEU A 55 8.18 -0.16 14.55
N ARG A 56 8.36 0.38 15.76
CA ARG A 56 9.67 0.42 16.46
C ARG A 56 10.25 -0.97 16.74
N GLU A 57 9.43 -1.96 17.02
CA GLU A 57 9.86 -3.35 17.29
C GLU A 57 10.26 -4.08 15.99
N TYR A 58 9.79 -3.61 14.84
CA TYR A 58 10.32 -3.98 13.53
C TYR A 58 11.57 -3.18 13.14
N GLY A 59 12.00 -2.22 13.96
CA GLY A 59 13.10 -1.32 13.63
C GLY A 59 12.73 -0.26 12.58
N ILE A 60 11.44 -0.06 12.29
CA ILE A 60 10.95 0.95 11.34
C ILE A 60 10.95 2.31 12.02
N ARG A 61 11.66 3.25 11.40
CA ARG A 61 11.80 4.65 11.82
C ARG A 61 11.08 5.55 10.81
N ASN A 62 10.82 6.78 11.23
CA ASN A 62 10.25 7.77 10.32
C ASN A 62 11.25 8.04 9.18
N ARG A 63 10.79 7.91 7.93
CA ARG A 63 11.57 7.92 6.66
C ARG A 63 12.09 6.57 6.15
N ASP A 64 11.84 5.48 6.86
CA ASP A 64 12.17 4.17 6.32
C ASP A 64 11.21 3.79 5.19
N GLU A 65 11.76 3.14 4.16
CA GLU A 65 10.98 2.68 3.02
C GLU A 65 10.32 1.33 3.35
N VAL A 66 9.02 1.25 3.14
CA VAL A 66 8.25 0.00 3.23
C VAL A 66 7.71 -0.36 1.84
N SER A 67 7.76 -1.65 1.51
CA SER A 67 7.34 -2.13 0.19
C SER A 67 6.04 -2.92 0.29
N PHE A 68 5.17 -2.75 -0.70
CA PHE A 68 3.96 -3.56 -0.86
C PHE A 68 4.24 -4.76 -1.77
N ILE A 69 4.07 -5.97 -1.26
CA ILE A 69 4.20 -7.20 -2.04
C ILE A 69 2.80 -7.77 -2.33
N LYS A 70 2.54 -8.05 -3.61
CA LYS A 70 1.25 -8.59 -4.06
C LYS A 70 1.01 -9.97 -3.46
N LYS A 71 -0.20 -10.19 -2.94
CA LYS A 71 -0.64 -11.53 -2.52
C LYS A 71 -0.78 -12.40 -3.76
N LEU A 72 -0.06 -13.51 -3.80
CA LEU A 72 -0.33 -14.57 -4.77
C LEU A 72 -1.71 -15.13 -4.47
N ARG A 73 -2.67 -14.86 -5.35
CA ARG A 73 -3.96 -15.56 -5.37
C ARG A 73 -3.69 -16.89 -6.08
N LYS A 74 -3.94 -18.01 -5.40
CA LYS A 74 -4.02 -19.33 -6.06
C LYS A 74 -5.17 -19.34 -7.06
#